data_AF-A0A9J7LVT3-F1
#
_entry.id   AF-A0A9J7LVT3-F1
#
_cell.length_a   1.000
_cell.length_b   1.000
_cell.length_c   1.000
_cell.angle_alpha   90.00
_cell.angle_beta   90.00
_cell.angle_gamma   90.00
#
_symmetry.space_group_name_H-M   'P 1'
#
loop_
_entity.id
_entity.type
_entity.pdbx_description
1 polymer ?
#
loop_
_entity_poly.entity_id
_entity_poly.type
_entity_poly.pdbx_seq_one_letter_code
_entity_poly.pdbx_strand_id
1 'polypeptide(L)'
;MMDNCPGLFLLVSVTLALLGASKEQSIGGEPRLEARSAATFPEDNLPPQENDSNVESRREYYQPIYVPAYPPGGGFWVDLDPGERWVTVATGLPETEVQDKSIRTTFDFPFYGHPIRNVSIAMEGFLSIGSLLMESMASTQYIAPLMANFDATLDPMSAVRYRDNGSTLTVEWFRVRLEDNVDAGSFTFQVTLCSDGRIIFVYKEVPIPTSRIDDSSYPVRVGISDAYTVDILLLPIANVHRKTVYEYHTLDLQLQKVKTRSAFLLSPLPSKYL
;
A
#
# COMPACT_ATOMS: atom_id res chain seq x y z
N MET A 1 -5.61 12.34 73.90
CA MET A 1 -6.17 12.15 72.56
C MET A 1 -5.00 12.32 71.60
N MET A 2 -4.31 11.20 71.29
CA MET A 2 -4.41 10.43 70.02
C MET A 2 -4.01 11.30 68.83
N ASP A 3 -3.11 10.95 67.92
CA ASP A 3 -2.07 9.94 67.67
C ASP A 3 -1.37 10.52 66.42
N ASN A 4 -0.04 10.40 66.23
CA ASN A 4 0.57 10.35 64.89
C ASN A 4 2.10 10.29 64.92
N CYS A 5 2.63 9.23 64.32
CA CYS A 5 3.78 9.20 63.39
C CYS A 5 3.87 7.77 62.80
N PRO A 6 4.60 7.47 61.70
CA PRO A 6 5.36 8.36 60.80
C PRO A 6 5.17 8.06 59.29
N GLY A 7 5.78 8.86 58.39
CA GLY A 7 5.73 8.60 56.94
C GLY A 7 6.65 9.45 56.07
N LEU A 8 7.95 9.14 56.13
CA LEU A 8 9.03 9.29 55.14
C LEU A 8 8.81 10.15 53.87
N PHE A 9 9.51 11.29 53.80
CA PHE A 9 9.74 12.09 52.59
C PHE A 9 10.92 11.53 51.79
N LEU A 10 10.75 11.35 50.47
CA LEU A 10 11.87 11.21 49.54
C LEU A 10 11.57 11.97 48.24
N LEU A 11 12.24 13.11 48.08
CA LEU A 11 12.40 13.79 46.79
C LEU A 11 13.31 12.93 45.91
N VAL A 12 12.90 12.66 44.67
CA VAL A 12 13.84 12.29 43.60
C VAL A 12 13.55 13.19 42.41
N SER A 13 14.44 14.16 42.19
CA SER A 13 14.57 14.89 40.93
C SER A 13 14.94 13.92 39.82
N VAL A 14 14.22 13.94 38.69
CA VAL A 14 14.68 13.34 37.44
C VAL A 14 15.18 14.46 36.55
N THR A 15 16.49 14.58 36.46
CA THR A 15 17.19 15.50 35.56
C THR A 15 17.23 14.89 34.15
N LEU A 16 16.73 15.63 33.17
CA LEU A 16 16.78 15.31 31.75
C LEU A 16 18.21 15.57 31.22
N ALA A 17 18.87 14.57 30.67
CA ALA A 17 20.18 14.73 30.00
C ALA A 17 20.11 14.19 28.56
N LEU A 18 20.14 15.12 27.62
CA LEU A 18 20.42 14.93 26.19
C LEU A 18 21.91 14.67 25.97
N LEU A 19 22.29 13.63 25.24
CA LEU A 19 23.56 13.50 24.51
C LEU A 19 23.24 12.71 23.23
N GLY A 20 23.54 13.15 22.00
CA GLY A 20 24.68 13.97 21.56
C GLY A 20 25.74 13.03 20.99
N ALA A 21 25.81 12.97 19.66
CA ALA A 21 26.69 12.11 18.86
C ALA A 21 28.20 12.30 19.14
N SER A 22 29.00 11.24 18.94
CA SER A 22 30.36 11.36 18.36
C SER A 22 30.92 10.01 17.89
N LYS A 23 31.83 10.09 16.93
CA LYS A 23 32.46 9.08 16.08
C LYS A 23 33.97 9.10 16.39
N GLU A 24 34.64 7.94 16.51
CA GLU A 24 36.11 7.72 16.36
C GLU A 24 36.37 6.20 16.55
N GLN A 25 36.81 5.40 15.56
CA GLN A 25 38.10 5.27 14.83
C GLN A 25 39.15 4.36 15.50
N SER A 26 39.22 3.13 14.98
CA SER A 26 40.37 2.24 14.71
C SER A 26 41.61 2.24 15.62
N ILE A 27 41.84 1.11 16.30
CA ILE A 27 43.20 0.57 16.57
C ILE A 27 43.17 -0.94 16.30
N GLY A 28 44.10 -1.41 15.44
CA GLY A 28 44.23 -2.79 15.01
C GLY A 28 44.98 -3.70 15.99
N GLY A 29 44.74 -4.99 15.83
CA GLY A 29 45.48 -6.08 16.48
C GLY A 29 44.79 -7.41 16.18
N GLU A 30 45.23 -8.12 15.14
CA GLU A 30 44.87 -9.53 14.92
C GLU A 30 45.48 -10.40 16.03
N PRO A 31 44.75 -11.43 16.46
CA PRO A 31 45.37 -12.74 16.56
C PRO A 31 44.56 -13.83 15.85
N ARG A 32 45.29 -14.54 15.00
CA ARG A 32 44.99 -15.82 14.35
C ARG A 32 44.51 -16.86 15.38
N LEU A 33 43.28 -17.38 15.19
CA LEU A 33 42.76 -18.52 15.93
C LEU A 33 42.19 -19.58 14.97
N GLU A 34 42.53 -20.81 15.32
CA GLU A 34 42.48 -22.03 14.50
C GLU A 34 41.05 -22.48 14.15
N ALA A 35 40.93 -23.11 12.98
CA ALA A 35 39.74 -23.79 12.51
C ALA A 35 39.39 -24.97 13.43
N ARG A 36 38.22 -24.92 14.09
CA ARG A 36 37.56 -26.08 14.68
C ARG A 36 36.04 -26.00 14.55
N SER A 37 35.52 -27.05 13.91
CA SER A 37 34.17 -27.64 14.00
C SER A 37 32.98 -26.83 13.49
N ALA A 38 32.45 -27.29 12.35
CA ALA A 38 31.12 -26.98 11.85
C ALA A 38 30.06 -27.30 12.92
N ALA A 39 29.26 -26.29 13.29
CA ALA A 39 27.99 -26.49 13.96
C ALA A 39 26.94 -26.77 12.87
N THR A 40 26.48 -28.01 12.81
CA THR A 40 25.31 -28.42 12.03
C THR A 40 24.07 -27.74 12.62
N PHE A 41 23.44 -26.86 11.85
CA PHE A 41 22.15 -26.29 12.21
C PHE A 41 21.04 -27.34 11.93
N PRO A 42 20.07 -27.55 12.83
CA PRO A 42 18.99 -28.48 12.60
C PRO A 42 18.10 -27.99 11.46
N GLU A 43 17.96 -28.83 10.44
CA GLU A 43 17.29 -28.60 9.16
C GLU A 43 15.76 -28.81 9.28
N ASP A 44 15.12 -28.24 10.32
CA ASP A 44 13.73 -28.60 10.67
C ASP A 44 12.79 -27.42 10.93
N ASN A 45 13.11 -26.23 10.42
CA ASN A 45 12.16 -25.11 10.35
C ASN A 45 12.28 -24.38 9.00
N LEU A 46 12.03 -25.10 7.92
CA LEU A 46 11.57 -24.48 6.68
C LEU A 46 10.14 -23.97 6.89
N PRO A 47 9.75 -22.78 6.38
CA PRO A 47 8.35 -22.39 6.34
C PRO A 47 7.54 -23.50 5.65
N PRO A 48 6.32 -23.82 6.12
CA PRO A 48 5.54 -24.89 5.52
C PRO A 48 5.38 -24.63 4.02
N GLN A 49 5.69 -25.62 3.19
CA GLN A 49 5.34 -25.57 1.77
C GLN A 49 3.83 -25.31 1.66
N GLU A 50 3.46 -24.24 0.95
CA GLU A 50 2.07 -23.86 0.74
C GLU A 50 1.31 -25.02 0.09
N ASN A 51 0.46 -25.67 0.88
CA ASN A 51 -0.49 -26.65 0.38
C ASN A 51 -1.57 -25.93 -0.44
N ASP A 52 -1.89 -26.47 -1.62
CA ASP A 52 -2.86 -25.98 -2.61
C ASP A 52 -4.27 -25.70 -2.02
N SER A 53 -4.60 -26.29 -0.86
CA SER A 53 -5.83 -26.05 -0.11
C SER A 53 -5.93 -24.66 0.53
N ASN A 54 -4.83 -23.91 0.68
CA ASN A 54 -4.81 -22.57 1.29
C ASN A 54 -5.04 -21.44 0.27
N VAL A 55 -5.06 -21.76 -1.03
CA VAL A 55 -5.37 -20.79 -2.10
C VAL A 55 -6.89 -20.62 -2.24
N GLU A 56 -7.65 -21.67 -1.95
CA GLU A 56 -9.12 -21.66 -1.99
C GLU A 56 -9.72 -20.85 -0.81
N SER A 57 -9.08 -20.87 0.36
CA SER A 57 -9.52 -20.17 1.58
C SER A 57 -9.34 -18.65 1.54
N ARG A 58 -8.49 -18.11 0.65
CA ARG A 58 -8.26 -16.66 0.48
C ARG A 58 -9.24 -15.99 -0.50
N ARG A 59 -10.23 -16.72 -1.01
CA ARG A 59 -11.25 -16.21 -1.97
C ARG A 59 -12.62 -16.09 -1.32
N GLU A 60 -12.69 -15.51 -0.13
CA GLU A 60 -13.96 -15.40 0.60
C GLU A 60 -14.81 -14.22 0.13
N TYR A 61 -14.17 -13.15 -0.38
CA TYR A 61 -14.86 -11.90 -0.69
C TYR A 61 -14.80 -11.51 -2.17
N TYR A 62 -13.74 -11.88 -2.88
CA TYR A 62 -13.55 -11.51 -4.27
C TYR A 62 -13.06 -12.67 -5.12
N GLN A 63 -13.64 -12.80 -6.31
CA GLN A 63 -13.18 -13.70 -7.35
C GLN A 63 -12.44 -12.91 -8.45
N PRO A 64 -11.11 -13.09 -8.58
CA PRO A 64 -10.36 -12.45 -9.65
C PRO A 64 -10.46 -13.24 -10.95
N ILE A 65 -10.53 -12.51 -12.07
CA ILE A 65 -10.41 -13.02 -13.43
C ILE A 65 -9.32 -12.23 -14.14
N TYR A 66 -8.38 -12.92 -14.77
CA TYR A 66 -7.35 -12.30 -15.59
C TYR A 66 -7.80 -12.24 -17.05
N VAL A 67 -7.64 -11.05 -17.65
CA VAL A 67 -7.89 -10.82 -19.08
C VAL A 67 -6.54 -10.53 -19.76
N PRO A 68 -5.99 -11.46 -20.56
CA PRO A 68 -4.65 -11.32 -21.13
C PRO A 68 -4.55 -10.26 -22.23
N ALA A 69 -5.66 -9.95 -22.90
CA ALA A 69 -5.76 -8.95 -23.93
C ALA A 69 -7.21 -8.43 -24.00
N TYR A 70 -7.39 -7.10 -24.04
CA TYR A 70 -8.67 -6.48 -24.40
C TYR A 70 -8.56 -5.74 -25.75
N PRO A 71 -9.64 -5.71 -26.57
CA PRO A 71 -9.58 -5.11 -27.90
C PRO A 71 -9.33 -3.58 -27.88
N PRO A 72 -8.68 -3.01 -28.91
CA PRO A 72 -8.59 -1.56 -29.06
C PRO A 72 -9.99 -0.95 -29.25
N GLY A 73 -10.35 0.06 -28.45
CA GLY A 73 -11.68 0.72 -28.52
C GLY A 73 -12.84 -0.11 -27.94
N GLY A 74 -12.57 -1.30 -27.40
CA GLY A 74 -13.53 -2.10 -26.65
C GLY A 74 -12.85 -2.65 -25.40
N GLY A 75 -13.27 -2.24 -24.22
CA GLY A 75 -12.62 -2.76 -23.01
C GLY A 75 -12.96 -2.01 -21.76
N PHE A 76 -12.33 -2.45 -20.69
CA PHE A 76 -12.46 -1.92 -19.34
C PHE A 76 -11.81 -0.54 -19.15
N TRP A 77 -11.06 -0.06 -20.16
CA TRP A 77 -10.41 1.25 -20.14
C TRP A 77 -11.42 2.37 -20.26
N VAL A 78 -11.24 3.41 -19.46
CA VAL A 78 -12.11 4.59 -19.45
C VAL A 78 -11.31 5.79 -19.94
N ASP A 79 -11.70 6.37 -21.06
CA ASP A 79 -11.06 7.59 -21.56
C ASP A 79 -11.45 8.79 -20.69
N LEU A 80 -10.44 9.36 -20.02
CA LEU A 80 -10.56 10.56 -19.18
C LEU A 80 -10.13 11.81 -19.98
N ASP A 81 -10.65 11.95 -21.20
CA ASP A 81 -10.27 13.04 -22.11
C ASP A 81 -10.70 14.43 -21.60
N PRO A 82 -9.96 15.50 -21.94
CA PRO A 82 -10.14 16.89 -21.46
C PRO A 82 -11.51 17.54 -21.75
N GLY A 83 -12.41 16.87 -22.47
CA GLY A 83 -13.76 17.38 -22.77
C GLY A 83 -14.82 17.09 -21.70
N GLU A 84 -14.55 16.17 -20.76
CA GLU A 84 -15.47 15.81 -19.67
C GLU A 84 -14.88 16.12 -18.28
N ARG A 85 -15.76 16.21 -17.26
CA ARG A 85 -15.42 16.51 -15.87
C ARG A 85 -14.56 15.43 -15.21
N TRP A 86 -13.26 15.39 -15.47
CA TRP A 86 -12.28 14.71 -14.62
C TRP A 86 -11.56 15.74 -13.75
N VAL A 87 -11.02 15.27 -12.62
CA VAL A 87 -10.29 16.10 -11.67
C VAL A 87 -8.84 15.64 -11.66
N THR A 88 -7.94 16.58 -11.93
CA THR A 88 -6.50 16.36 -11.78
C THR A 88 -6.14 16.27 -10.30
N VAL A 89 -5.38 15.24 -9.96
CA VAL A 89 -4.80 15.04 -8.64
C VAL A 89 -3.42 15.70 -8.60
N ALA A 90 -2.54 15.28 -9.53
CA ALA A 90 -1.21 15.81 -9.71
C ALA A 90 -0.83 15.78 -11.19
N THR A 91 0.15 16.59 -11.58
CA THR A 91 0.78 16.56 -12.90
C THR A 91 2.29 16.60 -12.76
N GLY A 92 3.02 16.27 -13.82
CA GLY A 92 4.47 16.47 -13.87
C GLY A 92 4.91 17.94 -14.00
N LEU A 93 3.98 18.90 -13.96
CA LEU A 93 4.31 20.31 -14.03
C LEU A 93 4.81 20.83 -12.67
N PRO A 94 5.82 21.71 -12.65
CA PRO A 94 6.49 22.15 -11.43
C PRO A 94 5.60 22.98 -10.47
N GLU A 95 4.45 23.47 -10.94
CA GLU A 95 3.52 24.26 -10.13
C GLU A 95 2.41 23.43 -9.45
N THR A 96 2.32 22.12 -9.73
CA THR A 96 1.30 21.28 -9.09
C THR A 96 1.81 20.66 -7.80
N GLU A 97 0.99 20.74 -6.74
CA GLU A 97 1.25 20.04 -5.47
C GLU A 97 1.16 18.53 -5.68
N VAL A 98 2.25 17.83 -5.39
CA VAL A 98 2.38 16.38 -5.53
C VAL A 98 2.16 15.78 -4.14
N GLN A 99 0.90 15.57 -3.79
CA GLN A 99 0.51 14.91 -2.55
C GLN A 99 -0.70 14.02 -2.77
N ASP A 100 -0.77 12.95 -1.99
CA ASP A 100 -1.92 12.07 -1.92
C ASP A 100 -3.21 12.85 -1.73
N LYS A 101 -4.21 12.54 -2.54
CA LYS A 101 -5.48 13.27 -2.52
C LYS A 101 -6.58 12.42 -1.92
N SER A 102 -7.04 12.86 -0.76
CA SER A 102 -8.23 12.30 -0.12
C SER A 102 -9.48 12.81 -0.83
N ILE A 103 -10.31 11.90 -1.30
CA ILE A 103 -11.58 12.17 -1.96
C ILE A 103 -12.70 11.40 -1.29
N ARG A 104 -13.92 11.91 -1.45
CA ARG A 104 -15.13 11.23 -1.02
C ARG A 104 -15.95 10.85 -2.25
N THR A 105 -16.18 9.56 -2.45
CA THR A 105 -17.04 9.05 -3.51
C THR A 105 -18.47 9.50 -3.32
N THR A 106 -19.18 9.65 -4.43
CA THR A 106 -20.60 10.02 -4.49
C THR A 106 -21.53 8.82 -4.26
N PHE A 107 -20.98 7.60 -4.21
CA PHE A 107 -21.67 6.34 -3.94
C PHE A 107 -20.99 5.55 -2.83
N ASP A 108 -21.72 4.63 -2.19
CA ASP A 108 -21.16 3.65 -1.27
C ASP A 108 -20.48 2.54 -2.06
N PHE A 109 -19.17 2.38 -1.89
CA PHE A 109 -18.43 1.26 -2.48
C PHE A 109 -18.36 0.12 -1.45
N PRO A 110 -18.91 -1.07 -1.73
CA PRO A 110 -18.86 -2.18 -0.79
C PRO A 110 -17.49 -2.86 -0.85
N PHE A 111 -16.66 -2.64 0.15
CA PHE A 111 -15.33 -3.22 0.29
C PHE A 111 -15.31 -4.18 1.48
N TYR A 112 -15.03 -5.47 1.24
CA TYR A 112 -15.03 -6.52 2.26
C TYR A 112 -16.31 -6.59 3.13
N GLY A 113 -17.46 -6.30 2.54
CA GLY A 113 -18.76 -6.30 3.24
C GLY A 113 -19.10 -5.01 3.98
N HIS A 114 -18.24 -3.99 3.91
CA HIS A 114 -18.47 -2.69 4.52
C HIS A 114 -18.54 -1.57 3.47
N PRO A 115 -19.54 -0.68 3.52
CA PRO A 115 -19.60 0.46 2.62
C PRO A 115 -18.54 1.49 2.99
N ILE A 116 -17.69 1.86 2.03
CA ILE A 116 -16.72 2.94 2.16
C ILE A 116 -17.05 4.09 1.21
N ARG A 117 -16.65 5.30 1.61
CA ARG A 117 -16.74 6.50 0.75
C ARG A 117 -15.46 7.31 0.67
N ASN A 118 -14.61 7.23 1.68
CA ASN A 118 -13.38 8.00 1.72
C ASN A 118 -12.26 7.13 1.16
N VAL A 119 -11.59 7.63 0.13
CA VAL A 119 -10.41 6.99 -0.45
C VAL A 119 -9.34 8.04 -0.69
N SER A 120 -8.09 7.68 -0.47
CA SER A 120 -6.95 8.53 -0.76
C SER A 120 -6.22 7.97 -1.97
N ILE A 121 -6.06 8.81 -2.99
CA ILE A 121 -5.32 8.46 -4.21
C ILE A 121 -3.84 8.73 -3.98
N ALA A 122 -3.04 7.67 -3.95
CA ALA A 122 -1.59 7.75 -3.82
C ALA A 122 -0.90 7.84 -5.18
N MET A 123 0.23 8.55 -5.27
CA MET A 123 0.96 8.72 -6.52
C MET A 123 1.61 7.41 -7.00
N GLU A 124 1.93 6.56 -6.04
CA GLU A 124 2.64 5.28 -6.14
C GLU A 124 1.78 4.15 -6.71
N GLY A 125 0.62 4.47 -7.30
CA GLY A 125 -0.18 3.51 -8.07
C GLY A 125 -1.23 2.72 -7.28
N PHE A 126 -1.70 3.25 -6.15
CA PHE A 126 -2.73 2.61 -5.33
C PHE A 126 -3.71 3.59 -4.70
N LEU A 127 -4.83 3.06 -4.21
CA LEU A 127 -5.78 3.77 -3.36
C LEU A 127 -5.62 3.28 -1.93
N SER A 128 -5.51 4.21 -0.98
CA SER A 128 -5.60 3.91 0.45
C SER A 128 -7.04 4.10 0.93
N ILE A 129 -7.54 3.12 1.70
CA ILE A 129 -8.91 3.12 2.24
C ILE A 129 -8.95 3.67 3.68
N GLY A 130 -7.80 3.67 4.36
CA GLY A 130 -7.66 4.13 5.73
C GLY A 130 -7.32 5.62 5.86
N SER A 131 -7.50 6.17 7.07
CA SER A 131 -6.97 7.49 7.42
C SER A 131 -5.44 7.50 7.28
N LEU A 132 -4.90 8.40 6.45
CA LEU A 132 -3.47 8.62 6.14
C LEU A 132 -2.59 9.05 7.34
N LEU A 133 -2.89 8.62 8.55
CA LEU A 133 -2.20 9.11 9.76
C LEU A 133 -0.80 8.55 9.95
N MET A 134 -0.39 7.49 9.24
CA MET A 134 0.98 6.95 9.26
C MET A 134 1.33 6.25 7.94
N GLU A 135 2.53 6.51 7.41
CA GLU A 135 3.15 5.89 6.21
C GLU A 135 3.12 4.35 6.26
N SER A 136 3.24 3.78 7.46
CA SER A 136 3.11 2.34 7.71
C SER A 136 1.69 1.77 7.49
N MET A 137 0.64 2.59 7.45
CA MET A 137 -0.76 2.13 7.31
C MET A 137 -1.29 2.21 5.88
N ALA A 138 -0.68 3.02 5.01
CA ALA A 138 -1.03 3.03 3.59
C ALA A 138 -0.71 1.68 2.92
N SER A 139 0.24 0.93 3.48
CA SER A 139 0.65 -0.40 3.01
C SER A 139 -0.22 -1.56 3.51
N THR A 140 -1.26 -1.32 4.33
CA THR A 140 -2.09 -2.39 4.93
C THR A 140 -3.58 -2.33 4.57
N GLN A 141 -4.09 -1.20 4.10
CA GLN A 141 -5.46 -1.07 3.58
C GLN A 141 -5.42 -0.43 2.20
N TYR A 142 -5.35 -1.24 1.16
CA TYR A 142 -5.10 -0.74 -0.18
C TYR A 142 -5.93 -1.41 -1.28
N ILE A 143 -6.13 -0.67 -2.35
CA ILE A 143 -6.55 -1.18 -3.66
C ILE A 143 -5.46 -0.77 -4.65
N ALA A 144 -4.61 -1.74 -5.03
CA ALA A 144 -3.40 -1.50 -5.80
C ALA A 144 -3.50 -2.18 -7.18
N PRO A 145 -3.87 -1.45 -8.25
CA PRO A 145 -3.69 -1.95 -9.60
C PRO A 145 -2.20 -2.21 -9.91
N LEU A 146 -1.30 -1.36 -9.43
CA LEU A 146 0.15 -1.58 -9.45
C LEU A 146 0.81 -0.59 -8.47
N MET A 147 1.12 -1.05 -7.26
CA MET A 147 1.89 -0.29 -6.28
C MET A 147 3.38 -0.45 -6.59
N ALA A 148 4.11 0.66 -6.73
CA ALA A 148 5.57 0.71 -6.88
C ALA A 148 6.05 2.15 -6.57
N ASN A 149 7.36 2.38 -6.57
CA ASN A 149 7.99 3.70 -6.41
C ASN A 149 7.80 4.61 -7.64
N PHE A 150 6.55 4.83 -8.04
CA PHE A 150 6.23 5.73 -9.13
C PHE A 150 6.33 7.19 -8.70
N ASP A 151 6.89 8.01 -9.59
CA ASP A 151 6.95 9.45 -9.46
C ASP A 151 6.38 10.11 -10.73
N ALA A 152 5.33 10.89 -10.54
CA ALA A 152 4.66 11.64 -11.60
C ALA A 152 5.42 12.92 -12.00
N THR A 153 6.40 13.38 -11.21
CA THR A 153 7.18 14.60 -11.49
C THR A 153 8.28 14.39 -12.54
N LEU A 154 8.65 13.13 -12.80
CA LEU A 154 9.73 12.75 -13.71
C LEU A 154 9.39 12.90 -15.19
N ASP A 155 8.12 13.17 -15.54
CA ASP A 155 7.69 13.45 -16.91
C ASP A 155 6.66 14.59 -16.88
N PRO A 156 6.91 15.74 -17.53
CA PRO A 156 5.98 16.87 -17.55
C PRO A 156 4.58 16.55 -18.10
N MET A 157 4.46 15.46 -18.87
CA MET A 157 3.20 14.99 -19.44
C MET A 157 2.49 13.97 -18.55
N SER A 158 3.09 13.57 -17.42
CA SER A 158 2.45 12.71 -16.44
C SER A 158 1.28 13.39 -15.77
N ALA A 159 0.28 12.59 -15.42
CA ALA A 159 -0.84 13.03 -14.62
C ALA A 159 -1.39 11.89 -13.77
N VAL A 160 -1.79 12.21 -12.55
CA VAL A 160 -2.71 11.37 -11.78
C VAL A 160 -4.06 12.08 -11.80
N ARG A 161 -5.11 11.38 -12.20
CA ARG A 161 -6.45 11.96 -12.36
C ARG A 161 -7.54 10.97 -12.02
N TYR A 162 -8.71 11.48 -11.69
CA TYR A 162 -9.88 10.63 -11.45
C TYR A 162 -11.16 11.21 -12.01
N ARG A 163 -12.16 10.34 -12.15
CA ARG A 163 -13.54 10.68 -12.47
C ARG A 163 -14.48 9.85 -11.63
N ASP A 164 -15.38 10.53 -10.93
CA ASP A 164 -16.53 9.92 -10.26
C ASP A 164 -17.81 10.34 -11.00
N ASN A 165 -18.63 9.37 -11.40
CA ASN A 165 -19.87 9.61 -12.13
C ASN A 165 -21.15 9.18 -11.36
N GLY A 166 -21.06 8.95 -10.05
CA GLY A 166 -22.21 8.52 -9.24
C GLY A 166 -22.40 7.01 -9.16
N SER A 167 -21.78 6.26 -10.05
CA SER A 167 -21.88 4.79 -10.10
C SER A 167 -20.53 4.08 -10.14
N THR A 168 -19.49 4.80 -10.57
CA THR A 168 -18.12 4.34 -10.66
C THR A 168 -17.15 5.46 -10.31
N LEU A 169 -16.06 5.10 -9.64
CA LEU A 169 -14.88 5.93 -9.49
C LEU A 169 -13.77 5.31 -10.35
N THR A 170 -13.23 6.05 -11.30
CA THR A 170 -12.03 5.63 -12.05
C THR A 170 -10.87 6.55 -11.72
N VAL A 171 -9.71 5.96 -11.42
CA VAL A 171 -8.44 6.66 -11.17
C VAL A 171 -7.42 6.18 -12.18
N GLU A 172 -6.68 7.10 -12.78
CA GLU A 172 -5.65 6.87 -13.77
C GLU A 172 -4.32 7.43 -13.30
N TRP A 173 -3.28 6.60 -13.41
CA TRP A 173 -1.88 7.00 -13.38
C TRP A 173 -1.40 7.01 -14.82
N PHE A 174 -1.31 8.22 -15.39
CA PHE A 174 -0.94 8.47 -16.77
C PHE A 174 0.54 8.82 -16.86
N ARG A 175 1.29 8.02 -17.61
CA ARG A 175 2.72 8.20 -17.93
C ARG A 175 3.69 8.28 -16.74
N VAL A 176 3.29 7.80 -15.56
CA VAL A 176 4.15 7.79 -14.37
C VAL A 176 5.42 6.96 -14.61
N ARG A 177 6.54 7.32 -13.95
CA ARG A 177 7.84 6.65 -14.12
C ARG A 177 8.34 6.10 -12.79
N LEU A 178 9.17 5.08 -12.84
CA LEU A 178 9.86 4.55 -11.66
C LEU A 178 10.99 5.52 -11.27
N GLU A 179 11.07 5.86 -9.99
CA GLU A 179 12.08 6.78 -9.45
C GLU A 179 13.52 6.26 -9.62
N ASP A 180 13.71 4.97 -9.36
CA ASP A 180 14.99 4.27 -9.43
C ASP A 180 15.38 3.84 -10.86
N ASN A 181 14.42 3.80 -11.78
CA ASN A 181 14.61 3.30 -13.15
C ASN A 181 13.79 4.08 -14.18
N VAL A 182 14.18 5.34 -14.39
CA VAL A 182 13.54 6.25 -15.36
C VAL A 182 13.61 5.73 -16.81
N ASP A 183 14.65 4.96 -17.14
CA ASP A 183 14.88 4.39 -18.48
C ASP A 183 13.95 3.21 -18.79
N ALA A 184 13.26 2.65 -17.78
CA ALA A 184 12.25 1.61 -17.99
C ALA A 184 11.09 2.09 -18.88
N GLY A 185 10.87 3.41 -18.99
CA GLY A 185 9.78 4.02 -19.72
C GLY A 185 8.60 4.40 -18.83
N SER A 186 7.51 4.83 -19.46
CA SER A 186 6.31 5.32 -18.76
C SER A 186 5.25 4.26 -18.59
N PHE A 187 4.65 4.19 -17.41
CA PHE A 187 3.56 3.29 -17.08
C PHE A 187 2.23 4.03 -17.19
N THR A 188 1.22 3.37 -17.74
CA THR A 188 -0.14 3.92 -17.83
C THR A 188 -1.17 2.85 -17.49
N PHE A 189 -1.90 3.07 -16.41
CA PHE A 189 -2.88 2.10 -15.89
C PHE A 189 -4.00 2.79 -15.10
N GLN A 190 -5.08 2.04 -14.87
CA GLN A 190 -6.28 2.50 -14.20
C GLN A 190 -6.78 1.50 -13.17
N VAL A 191 -7.49 2.02 -12.18
CA VAL A 191 -8.45 1.28 -11.36
C VAL A 191 -9.83 1.88 -11.51
N THR A 192 -10.85 1.03 -11.62
CA THR A 192 -12.26 1.42 -11.54
C THR A 192 -12.93 0.68 -10.38
N LEU A 193 -13.50 1.43 -9.43
CA LEU A 193 -14.39 0.94 -8.40
C LEU A 193 -15.83 1.10 -8.88
N CYS A 194 -16.62 0.04 -8.86
CA CYS A 194 -18.03 0.05 -9.24
C CYS A 194 -18.91 0.00 -8.00
N SER A 195 -20.03 0.73 -8.00
CA SER A 195 -21.02 0.74 -6.90
C SER A 195 -21.62 -0.64 -6.58
N ASP A 196 -21.55 -1.59 -7.51
CA ASP A 196 -21.92 -2.99 -7.30
C ASP A 196 -20.83 -3.84 -6.62
N GLY A 197 -19.71 -3.23 -6.22
CA GLY A 197 -18.59 -3.88 -5.56
C GLY A 197 -17.53 -4.43 -6.49
N ARG A 198 -17.68 -4.36 -7.82
CA ARG A 198 -16.60 -4.78 -8.72
C ARG A 198 -15.40 -3.84 -8.63
N ILE A 199 -14.21 -4.41 -8.76
CA ILE A 199 -12.94 -3.68 -8.90
C ILE A 199 -12.30 -4.13 -10.22
N ILE A 200 -11.87 -3.17 -11.03
CA ILE A 200 -11.29 -3.44 -12.34
C ILE A 200 -9.92 -2.76 -12.43
N PHE A 201 -8.87 -3.55 -12.62
CA PHE A 201 -7.52 -3.06 -12.92
C PHE A 201 -7.28 -3.17 -14.41
N VAL A 202 -6.80 -2.09 -15.03
CA VAL A 202 -6.58 -2.05 -16.48
C VAL A 202 -5.21 -1.46 -16.78
N TYR A 203 -4.45 -2.16 -17.61
CA TYR A 203 -3.09 -1.77 -17.97
C TYR A 203 -3.04 -1.39 -19.44
N LYS A 204 -2.77 -0.12 -19.72
CA LYS A 204 -2.63 0.39 -21.09
C LYS A 204 -1.19 0.30 -21.56
N GLU A 205 -0.24 0.65 -20.71
CA GLU A 205 1.19 0.63 -21.00
C GLU A 205 1.97 0.17 -19.78
N VAL A 206 2.72 -0.93 -19.95
CA VAL A 206 3.63 -1.51 -18.95
C VAL A 206 4.90 -1.88 -19.72
N PRO A 207 5.94 -1.02 -19.73
CA PRO A 207 7.05 -1.09 -20.67
C PRO A 207 8.09 -2.16 -20.32
N ILE A 208 8.17 -2.55 -19.04
CA ILE A 208 9.02 -3.65 -18.57
C ILE A 208 8.17 -4.70 -17.83
N PRO A 209 8.60 -5.98 -17.80
CA PRO A 209 7.99 -6.96 -16.91
C PRO A 209 8.06 -6.49 -15.45
N THR A 210 6.96 -6.59 -14.72
CA THR A 210 6.87 -6.19 -13.30
C THR A 210 7.87 -6.91 -12.40
N SER A 211 8.32 -8.11 -12.77
CA SER A 211 9.39 -8.84 -12.07
C SER A 211 10.77 -8.18 -12.17
N ARG A 212 10.92 -7.08 -12.92
CA ARG A 212 12.16 -6.30 -13.04
C ARG A 212 12.10 -4.96 -12.31
N ILE A 213 10.98 -4.66 -11.65
CA ILE A 213 10.85 -3.50 -10.78
C ILE A 213 11.54 -3.87 -9.46
N ASP A 214 12.40 -2.99 -8.94
CA ASP A 214 13.07 -3.22 -7.67
C ASP A 214 12.06 -3.12 -6.52
N ASP A 215 12.08 -4.09 -5.61
CA ASP A 215 11.23 -4.11 -4.42
C ASP A 215 12.03 -3.85 -3.12
N SER A 216 13.32 -3.54 -3.25
CA SER A 216 14.23 -3.39 -2.10
C SER A 216 13.98 -2.12 -1.29
N SER A 217 13.68 -1.01 -1.96
CA SER A 217 13.43 0.30 -1.34
C SER A 217 11.93 0.60 -1.14
N TYR A 218 11.06 0.02 -1.95
CA TYR A 218 9.62 0.24 -1.92
C TYR A 218 8.86 -1.03 -2.36
N PRO A 219 7.75 -1.41 -1.70
CA PRO A 219 7.03 -2.63 -2.05
C PRO A 219 6.41 -2.57 -3.46
N VAL A 220 6.54 -3.67 -4.21
CA VAL A 220 5.85 -3.86 -5.48
C VAL A 220 4.66 -4.80 -5.28
N ARG A 221 3.43 -4.30 -5.45
CA ARG A 221 2.20 -5.09 -5.18
C ARG A 221 1.14 -4.90 -6.24
N VAL A 222 0.31 -5.93 -6.43
CA VAL A 222 -0.93 -5.85 -7.20
C VAL A 222 -1.99 -6.68 -6.48
N GLY A 223 -3.12 -6.05 -6.13
CA GLY A 223 -4.12 -6.72 -5.31
C GLY A 223 -4.95 -5.76 -4.47
N ILE A 224 -5.67 -6.34 -3.52
CA ILE A 224 -6.48 -5.62 -2.54
C ILE A 224 -6.22 -6.16 -1.14
N SER A 225 -6.18 -5.27 -0.16
CA SER A 225 -5.98 -5.64 1.23
C SER A 225 -6.85 -4.79 2.13
N ASP A 226 -7.42 -5.43 3.16
CA ASP A 226 -8.13 -4.75 4.23
C ASP A 226 -7.62 -5.22 5.60
N ALA A 227 -7.64 -4.28 6.53
CA ALA A 227 -7.09 -4.42 7.87
C ALA A 227 -7.90 -3.57 8.84
N TYR A 228 -7.91 -3.90 10.13
CA TYR A 228 -8.46 -3.00 11.14
C TYR A 228 -7.37 -2.50 12.08
N THR A 229 -7.48 -1.25 12.52
CA THR A 229 -6.53 -0.63 13.44
C THR A 229 -7.14 -0.54 14.84
N VAL A 230 -6.45 -1.10 15.82
CA VAL A 230 -6.76 -0.95 17.24
C VAL A 230 -5.84 0.12 17.82
N ASP A 231 -6.44 1.21 18.32
CA ASP A 231 -5.72 2.28 19.00
C ASP A 231 -5.93 2.16 20.52
N ILE A 232 -4.84 1.99 21.27
CA ILE A 232 -4.83 1.87 22.72
C ILE A 232 -4.09 3.06 23.31
N LEU A 233 -4.79 3.90 24.08
CA LEU A 233 -4.18 4.96 24.86
C LEU A 233 -3.38 4.36 26.02
N LEU A 234 -2.05 4.38 25.92
CA LEU A 234 -1.14 3.81 26.94
C LEU A 234 -0.96 4.76 28.12
N LEU A 235 -0.82 6.06 27.87
CA LEU A 235 -0.66 7.08 28.91
C LEU A 235 -1.53 8.30 28.59
N PRO A 236 -2.70 8.46 29.24
CA PRO A 236 -3.62 9.59 28.99
C PRO A 236 -2.99 10.96 29.24
N ILE A 237 -2.12 11.05 30.24
CA ILE A 237 -1.50 12.30 30.70
C ILE A 237 -0.51 12.86 29.67
N ALA A 238 0.00 12.01 28.77
CA ALA A 238 0.98 12.37 27.75
C ALA A 238 0.46 12.13 26.33
N ASN A 239 -0.83 11.80 26.14
CA ASN A 239 -1.41 11.40 24.85
C ASN A 239 -0.55 10.36 24.11
N VAL A 240 -0.01 9.37 24.82
CA VAL A 240 0.78 8.30 24.20
C VAL A 240 -0.15 7.17 23.80
N HIS A 241 -0.22 6.92 22.50
CA HIS A 241 -1.04 5.89 21.87
C HIS A 241 -0.19 4.74 21.34
N ARG A 242 -0.70 3.52 21.41
CA ARG A 242 -0.21 2.37 20.65
C ARG A 242 -1.28 1.98 19.64
N LYS A 243 -0.96 2.15 18.36
CA LYS A 243 -1.78 1.64 17.26
C LYS A 243 -1.25 0.28 16.82
N THR A 244 -2.13 -0.71 16.73
CA THR A 244 -1.84 -2.05 16.23
C THR A 244 -2.74 -2.32 15.04
N VAL A 245 -2.14 -2.68 13.89
CA VAL A 245 -2.88 -3.02 12.68
C VAL A 245 -3.01 -4.53 12.59
N TYR A 246 -4.22 -5.00 12.32
CA TYR A 246 -4.53 -6.39 12.08
C TYR A 246 -5.01 -6.56 10.65
N GLU A 247 -4.14 -7.11 9.80
CA GLU A 247 -4.47 -7.48 8.43
C GLU A 247 -5.34 -8.73 8.46
N TYR A 248 -6.53 -8.64 7.88
CA TYR A 248 -7.51 -9.72 7.95
C TYR A 248 -7.72 -10.38 6.59
N HIS A 249 -7.73 -9.61 5.50
CA HIS A 249 -7.92 -10.18 4.17
C HIS A 249 -7.08 -9.49 3.12
N THR A 250 -6.25 -10.29 2.45
CA THR A 250 -5.41 -9.84 1.34
C THR A 250 -5.55 -10.80 0.17
N LEU A 251 -5.92 -10.22 -0.97
CA LEU A 251 -5.97 -10.88 -2.26
C LEU A 251 -4.81 -10.37 -3.11
N ASP A 252 -3.73 -11.12 -3.10
CA ASP A 252 -2.57 -10.88 -3.96
C ASP A 252 -2.83 -11.42 -5.37
N LEU A 253 -2.65 -10.56 -6.38
CA LEU A 253 -2.73 -10.96 -7.77
C LEU A 253 -1.32 -11.24 -8.31
N GLN A 254 -1.28 -11.98 -9.40
CA GLN A 254 -0.02 -12.39 -10.01
C GLN A 254 0.66 -11.22 -10.72
N LEU A 255 1.70 -10.65 -10.12
CA LEU A 255 2.50 -9.54 -10.70
C LEU A 255 2.90 -9.82 -12.15
N GLN A 256 3.37 -11.03 -12.47
CA GLN A 256 3.81 -11.44 -13.80
C GLN A 256 2.73 -11.38 -14.89
N LYS A 257 1.45 -11.27 -14.51
CA LYS A 257 0.32 -11.11 -15.43
C LYS A 257 0.02 -9.64 -15.75
N VAL A 258 0.55 -8.70 -14.97
CA VAL A 258 0.48 -7.27 -15.25
C VAL A 258 1.31 -6.97 -16.50
N LYS A 259 0.63 -6.79 -17.63
CA LYS A 259 1.22 -6.56 -18.94
C LYS A 259 0.44 -5.50 -19.71
N THR A 260 1.10 -4.89 -20.69
CA THR A 260 0.45 -4.00 -21.66
C THR A 260 -0.79 -4.67 -22.26
N ARG A 261 -1.92 -3.94 -22.27
CA ARG A 261 -3.24 -4.38 -22.76
C ARG A 261 -3.88 -5.56 -22.00
N SER A 262 -3.52 -5.75 -20.74
CA SER A 262 -4.17 -6.74 -19.88
C SER A 262 -5.07 -6.07 -18.82
N ALA A 263 -5.87 -6.89 -18.13
CA ALA A 263 -6.71 -6.42 -17.04
C ALA A 263 -6.95 -7.51 -15.99
N PHE A 264 -7.32 -7.09 -14.77
CA PHE A 264 -7.91 -7.95 -13.75
C PHE A 264 -9.32 -7.47 -13.42
N LEU A 265 -10.26 -8.41 -13.32
CA LEU A 265 -11.64 -8.17 -12.91
C LEU A 265 -11.88 -8.88 -11.60
N LEU A 266 -12.15 -8.14 -10.53
CA LEU A 266 -12.44 -8.68 -9.23
C LEU A 266 -13.94 -8.50 -9.01
N SER A 267 -14.66 -9.63 -8.98
CA SER A 267 -16.09 -9.63 -8.72
C SER A 267 -16.35 -9.98 -7.26
N PRO A 268 -17.20 -9.24 -6.54
CA PRO A 268 -17.53 -9.58 -5.17
C PRO A 268 -18.27 -10.91 -5.14
N LEU A 269 -17.97 -11.72 -4.13
CA LEU A 269 -18.67 -12.97 -3.85
C LEU A 269 -19.81 -12.72 -2.87
N PRO A 270 -20.92 -13.49 -2.94
CA PRO A 270 -21.97 -13.43 -1.94
C PRO A 270 -21.37 -13.67 -0.55
N SER A 271 -21.51 -12.72 0.37
CA SER A 271 -21.07 -12.93 1.75
C SER A 271 -21.86 -14.06 2.37
N LYS A 272 -21.18 -15.04 2.99
CA LYS A 272 -21.83 -16.17 3.66
C LYS A 272 -22.59 -15.79 4.93
N TYR A 273 -22.50 -14.54 5.35
CA TYR A 273 -23.13 -13.99 6.54
C TYR A 273 -23.93 -12.75 6.13
N LEU A 274 -25.26 -12.91 6.08
CA LEU A 274 -26.27 -11.85 6.08
C LEU A 274 -27.03 -11.93 7.41
#